data_AF-A0A6N4AGT0-F1
#
_entry.id   AF-A0A6N4AGT0-F1
#
_cell.length_a   1.000
_cell.length_b   1.000
_cell.length_c   1.000
_cell.angle_alpha   90.00
_cell.angle_beta   90.00
_cell.angle_gamma   90.00
#
_symmetry.space_group_name_H-M   'P 1'
#
loop_
_entity.id
_entity.type
_entity.pdbx_description
1 polymer ?
#
loop_
_entity_poly.entity_id
_entity_poly.type
_entity_poly.pdbx_seq_one_letter_code
_entity_poly.pdbx_strand_id
1 'polypeptide(L)'
;MKLKFICLLFLVMTTGLSAQTKSAAPKKAATTKKAGATAQDPGIYAQIETNKGRIVVKLEYQKTPITVANFISLAEGTNNAVSAKYKGKPFYTGIKFHRVIKDFMIQAGDPDGNGSGGPGYRFADEIVPELKHDSGGVLSMANAGVGTNGSQFFITHKDTPWLDGKHTVFGKVISGMDIVNAIEQNDVIMEVKIIRNGADAKKFDAAKVFNDYFANKDEIEKKQLAAEAEKKRALEAEYAPVKAKKVAEFAAMKATAKKTESGLQYAITHKGTGAKPTSGTVYVGYAGYLEDGSLFDSSNAEISKAFGKYDANREAQGGYQPFPFDITNKGGLIPGFLEGINLMSFGDKATFFIPSNLGYGERGAGNVIPPNSNIIFEVELLEAPKQ
;
A
#
# COMPACT_ATOMS: atom_id res chain seq x y z
N MET A 1 37.41 11.55 12.69
CA MET A 1 37.20 11.79 14.14
C MET A 1 36.23 10.73 14.64
N LYS A 2 36.68 9.84 15.52
CA LYS A 2 35.95 8.66 16.02
C LYS A 2 34.92 9.09 17.07
N LEU A 3 33.68 8.62 16.98
CA LEU A 3 32.72 8.69 18.10
C LEU A 3 32.49 7.28 18.67
N LYS A 4 32.65 7.20 19.99
CA LYS A 4 32.96 6.00 20.77
C LYS A 4 31.71 5.18 21.10
N PHE A 5 31.88 3.87 21.02
CA PHE A 5 31.08 2.84 21.69
C PHE A 5 31.03 3.06 23.21
N ILE A 6 29.85 2.87 23.81
CA ILE A 6 29.68 2.59 25.24
C ILE A 6 29.17 1.16 25.35
N CYS A 7 30.10 0.23 25.60
CA CYS A 7 29.81 -1.12 26.05
C CYS A 7 29.54 -1.09 27.55
N LEU A 8 28.39 -1.61 27.99
CA LEU A 8 28.11 -1.88 29.38
C LEU A 8 28.61 -3.30 29.71
N LEU A 9 29.65 -3.36 30.54
CA LEU A 9 30.20 -4.55 31.17
C LEU A 9 29.15 -5.17 32.12
N PHE A 10 28.87 -6.47 31.98
CA PHE A 10 28.30 -7.27 33.06
C PHE A 10 29.27 -8.39 33.45
N LEU A 11 29.49 -8.44 34.76
CA LEU A 11 30.51 -9.19 35.50
C LEU A 11 30.25 -10.70 35.47
N VAL A 12 31.29 -11.47 35.22
CA VAL A 12 31.35 -12.93 35.36
C VAL A 12 31.59 -13.26 36.84
N MET A 13 30.73 -14.10 37.43
CA MET A 13 31.09 -14.93 38.58
C MET A 13 30.85 -16.40 38.22
N THR A 14 31.94 -17.17 38.27
CA THR A 14 31.98 -18.62 38.13
C THR A 14 32.01 -19.26 39.51
N THR A 15 31.07 -20.18 39.78
CA THR A 15 31.31 -21.29 40.71
C THR A 15 30.72 -22.54 40.08
N GLY A 16 31.60 -23.47 39.74
CA GLY A 16 31.24 -24.77 39.21
C GLY A 16 30.74 -25.71 40.31
N LEU A 17 29.79 -26.57 39.94
CA LEU A 17 29.62 -27.87 40.55
C LEU A 17 29.30 -28.87 39.43
N SER A 18 30.20 -29.83 39.25
CA SER A 18 30.06 -30.93 38.31
C SER A 18 29.04 -31.95 38.83
N ALA A 19 28.07 -32.33 38.00
CA ALA A 19 27.35 -33.58 38.15
C ALA A 19 27.36 -34.30 36.80
N GLN A 20 28.08 -35.43 36.77
CA GLN A 20 28.06 -36.39 35.67
C GLN A 20 26.69 -37.07 35.61
N THR A 21 26.00 -36.99 34.48
CA THR A 21 24.98 -37.98 34.11
C THR A 21 25.12 -38.39 32.64
N LYS A 22 25.53 -39.64 32.48
CA LYS A 22 25.46 -40.58 31.35
C LYS A 22 24.88 -40.06 30.02
N SER A 23 25.74 -40.10 29.01
CA SER A 23 25.41 -40.12 27.58
C SER A 23 24.42 -41.22 27.23
N ALA A 24 23.34 -40.86 26.53
CA ALA A 24 22.47 -41.77 25.80
C ALA A 24 22.56 -41.44 24.31
N ALA A 25 22.81 -42.46 23.50
CA ALA A 25 22.98 -42.43 22.04
C ALA A 25 21.76 -41.85 21.29
N PRO A 26 21.93 -41.33 20.06
CA PRO A 26 20.90 -40.58 19.36
C PRO A 26 19.79 -41.52 18.89
N LYS A 27 18.56 -41.31 19.39
CA LYS A 27 17.36 -41.90 18.81
C LYS A 27 17.10 -41.23 17.47
N LYS A 28 17.17 -42.02 16.38
CA LYS A 28 16.62 -41.69 15.06
C LYS A 28 15.26 -41.02 15.24
N ALA A 29 15.16 -39.75 14.84
CA ALA A 29 13.89 -39.06 14.72
C ALA A 29 13.09 -39.80 13.64
N ALA A 30 12.06 -40.51 14.09
CA ALA A 30 11.07 -41.13 13.22
C ALA A 30 10.39 -40.03 12.42
N THR A 31 10.41 -40.18 11.10
CA THR A 31 9.64 -39.40 10.13
C THR A 31 8.15 -39.59 10.41
N THR A 32 7.57 -38.74 11.25
CA THR A 32 6.11 -38.60 11.35
C THR A 32 5.61 -37.86 10.12
N LYS A 33 5.15 -38.66 9.15
CA LYS A 33 4.30 -38.27 8.02
C LYS A 33 3.03 -37.63 8.60
N LYS A 34 2.97 -36.30 8.69
CA LYS A 34 1.78 -35.59 9.18
C LYS A 34 0.70 -35.66 8.09
N ALA A 35 -0.39 -36.36 8.39
CA ALA A 35 -1.55 -36.51 7.51
C ALA A 35 -2.12 -35.12 7.17
N GLY A 36 -2.31 -34.86 5.87
CA GLY A 36 -2.74 -33.57 5.36
C GLY A 36 -4.21 -33.29 5.66
N ALA A 37 -4.53 -32.05 6.00
CA ALA A 37 -5.89 -31.54 5.93
C ALA A 37 -6.39 -31.73 4.49
N THR A 38 -7.32 -32.65 4.29
CA THR A 38 -7.90 -32.94 2.99
C THR A 38 -8.90 -31.86 2.60
N ALA A 39 -8.80 -31.37 1.37
CA ALA A 39 -9.76 -30.49 0.69
C ALA A 39 -11.14 -31.17 0.56
N GLN A 40 -11.94 -31.15 1.62
CA GLN A 40 -13.24 -31.82 1.67
C GLN A 40 -14.37 -30.97 1.08
N ASP A 41 -14.29 -29.64 1.18
CA ASP A 41 -15.30 -28.76 0.61
C ASP A 41 -15.15 -28.62 -0.91
N PRO A 42 -16.25 -28.41 -1.65
CA PRO A 42 -16.18 -28.04 -3.06
C PRO A 42 -15.30 -26.79 -3.29
N GLY A 43 -14.47 -26.83 -4.33
CA GLY A 43 -13.57 -25.74 -4.68
C GLY A 43 -12.33 -26.23 -5.42
N ILE A 44 -11.46 -25.27 -5.77
CA ILE A 44 -10.13 -25.55 -6.32
C ILE A 44 -9.09 -25.21 -5.25
N TYR A 45 -8.12 -26.10 -5.07
CA TYR A 45 -7.05 -25.97 -4.10
C TYR A 45 -5.70 -26.14 -4.78
N ALA A 46 -4.68 -25.47 -4.26
CA ALA A 46 -3.29 -25.74 -4.65
C ALA A 46 -2.50 -26.26 -3.44
N GLN A 47 -1.84 -27.38 -3.63
CA GLN A 47 -0.83 -27.91 -2.70
C GLN A 47 0.54 -27.46 -3.19
N ILE A 48 1.15 -26.55 -2.44
CA ILE A 48 2.49 -26.03 -2.71
C ILE A 48 3.45 -26.83 -1.82
N GLU A 49 4.18 -27.76 -2.44
CA GLU A 49 5.24 -28.50 -1.78
C GLU A 49 6.51 -27.66 -1.76
N THR A 50 7.07 -27.43 -0.58
CA THR A 50 8.33 -26.69 -0.40
C THR A 50 9.33 -27.56 0.34
N ASN A 51 10.62 -27.18 0.32
CA ASN A 51 11.63 -27.84 1.13
C ASN A 51 11.42 -27.69 2.65
N LYS A 52 10.51 -26.83 3.11
CA LYS A 52 10.11 -26.70 4.53
C LYS A 52 8.83 -27.47 4.88
N GLY A 53 8.06 -27.92 3.88
CA GLY A 53 6.80 -28.63 4.07
C GLY A 53 5.72 -28.21 3.08
N ARG A 54 4.50 -28.67 3.33
CA ARG A 54 3.34 -28.44 2.47
C ARG A 54 2.51 -27.25 2.92
N ILE A 55 2.16 -26.38 1.98
CA ILE A 55 1.15 -25.34 2.14
C ILE A 55 -0.06 -25.70 1.28
N VAL A 56 -1.28 -25.60 1.82
CA VAL A 56 -2.52 -25.83 1.07
C VAL A 56 -3.33 -24.54 1.05
N VAL A 57 -3.64 -24.06 -0.14
CA VAL A 57 -4.45 -22.85 -0.36
C VAL A 57 -5.76 -23.22 -1.04
N LYS A 58 -6.86 -22.59 -0.63
CA LYS A 58 -8.14 -22.59 -1.35
C LYS A 58 -8.14 -21.39 -2.30
N LEU A 59 -8.49 -21.61 -3.58
CA LEU A 59 -8.45 -20.60 -4.62
C LEU A 59 -9.84 -20.00 -4.89
N GLU A 60 -9.88 -18.69 -5.13
CA GLU A 60 -11.11 -17.89 -5.34
C GLU A 60 -11.53 -17.88 -6.82
N TYR A 61 -11.64 -19.05 -7.45
CA TYR A 61 -11.81 -19.19 -8.90
C TYR A 61 -13.11 -18.57 -9.47
N GLN A 62 -14.10 -18.31 -8.63
CA GLN A 62 -15.36 -17.65 -9.02
C GLN A 62 -15.26 -16.13 -8.97
N LYS A 63 -14.45 -15.59 -8.06
CA LYS A 63 -14.31 -14.13 -7.83
C LYS A 63 -13.15 -13.54 -8.62
N THR A 64 -12.07 -14.29 -8.78
CA THR A 64 -10.86 -13.89 -9.53
C THR A 64 -10.49 -14.96 -10.56
N PRO A 65 -11.38 -15.27 -11.52
CA PRO A 65 -11.21 -16.37 -12.47
C PRO A 65 -9.96 -16.22 -13.34
N ILE A 66 -9.59 -15.01 -13.77
CA ILE A 66 -8.44 -14.83 -14.67
C ILE A 66 -7.13 -15.10 -13.92
N THR A 67 -7.02 -14.62 -12.69
CA THR A 67 -5.85 -14.82 -11.83
C THR A 67 -5.69 -16.27 -11.41
N VAL A 68 -6.80 -16.94 -11.05
CA VAL A 68 -6.76 -18.37 -10.73
C VAL A 68 -6.45 -19.21 -11.97
N ALA A 69 -7.00 -18.87 -13.13
CA ALA A 69 -6.68 -19.51 -14.41
C ALA A 69 -5.19 -19.36 -14.77
N ASN A 70 -4.62 -18.16 -14.59
CA ASN A 70 -3.20 -17.90 -14.74
C ASN A 70 -2.37 -18.83 -13.84
N PHE A 71 -2.65 -18.84 -12.54
CA PHE A 71 -1.89 -19.61 -11.56
C PHE A 71 -1.96 -21.11 -11.84
N ILE A 72 -3.15 -21.65 -12.11
CA ILE A 72 -3.36 -23.08 -12.39
C ILE A 72 -2.66 -23.49 -13.69
N SER A 73 -2.84 -22.72 -14.77
CA SER A 73 -2.24 -23.07 -16.06
C SER A 73 -0.71 -22.97 -16.04
N LEU A 74 -0.14 -22.08 -15.23
CA LEU A 74 1.30 -22.03 -14.96
C LEU A 74 1.76 -23.25 -14.15
N ALA A 75 1.04 -23.61 -13.08
CA ALA A 75 1.35 -24.78 -12.26
C ALA A 75 1.32 -26.09 -13.06
N GLU A 76 0.33 -26.24 -13.94
CA GLU A 76 0.13 -27.44 -14.76
C GLU A 76 0.92 -27.43 -16.09
N GLY A 77 1.55 -26.30 -16.43
CA GLY A 77 2.30 -26.14 -17.69
C GLY A 77 1.43 -26.06 -18.95
N THR A 78 0.14 -25.76 -18.80
CA THR A 78 -0.85 -25.65 -19.89
C THR A 78 -1.04 -24.22 -20.39
N ASN A 79 -0.32 -23.24 -19.82
CA ASN A 79 -0.38 -21.84 -20.22
C ASN A 79 0.33 -21.60 -21.56
N ASN A 80 -0.41 -21.16 -22.58
CA ASN A 80 0.15 -20.95 -23.93
C ASN A 80 0.72 -19.53 -24.14
N ALA A 81 0.39 -18.58 -23.26
CA ALA A 81 0.85 -17.20 -23.34
C ALA A 81 2.31 -17.03 -22.86
N VAL A 82 2.86 -18.01 -22.13
CA VAL A 82 4.23 -17.96 -21.62
C VAL A 82 5.26 -17.90 -22.75
N SER A 83 6.42 -17.31 -22.45
CA SER A 83 7.57 -17.34 -23.35
C SER A 83 7.98 -18.79 -23.68
N ALA A 84 8.60 -18.99 -24.85
CA ALA A 84 8.95 -20.31 -25.38
C ALA A 84 9.75 -21.18 -24.39
N LYS A 85 10.55 -20.57 -23.51
CA LYS A 85 11.34 -21.25 -22.46
C LYS A 85 10.49 -22.09 -21.50
N TYR A 86 9.26 -21.65 -21.21
CA TYR A 86 8.39 -22.22 -20.18
C TYR A 86 7.20 -23.02 -20.73
N LYS A 87 7.01 -23.10 -22.05
CA LYS A 87 5.89 -23.83 -22.66
C LYS A 87 5.94 -25.31 -22.30
N GLY A 88 4.78 -25.86 -21.91
CA GLY A 88 4.61 -27.29 -21.59
C GLY A 88 5.30 -27.74 -20.29
N LYS A 89 5.72 -26.80 -19.42
CA LYS A 89 6.45 -27.11 -18.18
C LYS A 89 5.72 -26.56 -16.96
N PRO A 90 5.65 -27.31 -15.85
CA PRO A 90 5.23 -26.77 -14.55
C PRO A 90 6.11 -25.58 -14.16
N PHE A 91 5.56 -24.37 -14.23
CA PHE A 91 6.32 -23.12 -14.13
C PHE A 91 6.95 -22.92 -12.75
N TYR A 92 6.25 -23.35 -11.69
CA TYR A 92 6.65 -23.08 -10.31
C TYR A 92 7.68 -24.06 -9.73
N THR A 93 7.98 -25.16 -10.42
CA THR A 93 8.96 -26.14 -9.95
C THR A 93 10.37 -25.54 -9.92
N GLY A 94 11.00 -25.58 -8.74
CA GLY A 94 12.34 -25.03 -8.49
C GLY A 94 12.37 -23.52 -8.24
N ILE A 95 11.22 -22.84 -8.25
CA ILE A 95 11.15 -21.40 -8.02
C ILE A 95 11.42 -21.08 -6.54
N LYS A 96 12.23 -20.05 -6.31
CA LYS A 96 12.59 -19.60 -4.97
C LYS A 96 11.55 -18.65 -4.38
N PHE A 97 11.41 -18.69 -3.06
CA PHE A 97 10.92 -17.58 -2.26
C PHE A 97 12.04 -16.51 -2.20
N HIS A 98 12.09 -15.66 -3.21
CA HIS A 98 13.19 -14.70 -3.42
C HIS A 98 13.12 -13.51 -2.47
N ARG A 99 11.96 -13.23 -1.89
CA ARG A 99 11.75 -12.16 -0.91
C ARG A 99 10.88 -12.65 0.23
N VAL A 100 11.43 -12.61 1.44
CA VAL A 100 10.75 -12.98 2.68
C VAL A 100 10.93 -11.83 3.66
N ILE A 101 9.83 -11.23 4.10
CA ILE A 101 9.84 -10.14 5.07
C ILE A 101 9.08 -10.62 6.29
N LYS A 102 9.82 -10.81 7.40
CA LYS A 102 9.28 -11.23 8.68
C LYS A 102 8.09 -10.35 9.07
N ASP A 103 7.03 -10.98 9.57
CA ASP A 103 5.79 -10.34 10.01
C ASP A 103 5.03 -9.60 8.89
N PHE A 104 5.42 -9.78 7.63
CA PHE A 104 4.72 -9.20 6.47
C PHE A 104 4.30 -10.27 5.47
N MET A 105 5.22 -10.88 4.70
CA MET A 105 4.88 -11.87 3.68
C MET A 105 6.08 -12.72 3.20
N ILE A 106 5.76 -13.83 2.52
CA ILE A 106 6.68 -14.61 1.67
C ILE A 106 6.29 -14.43 0.20
N GLN A 107 7.24 -14.14 -0.68
CA GLN A 107 7.00 -13.87 -2.11
C GLN A 107 7.82 -14.82 -3.00
N ALA A 108 7.16 -15.39 -4.00
CA ALA A 108 7.70 -16.36 -4.95
C ALA A 108 7.15 -16.10 -6.37
N GLY A 109 7.37 -17.05 -7.28
CA GLY A 109 6.87 -17.00 -8.66
C GLY A 109 7.77 -16.22 -9.65
N ASP A 110 8.99 -15.86 -9.24
CA ASP A 110 9.99 -15.25 -10.11
C ASP A 110 10.99 -16.30 -10.63
N PRO A 111 11.05 -16.57 -11.94
CA PRO A 111 12.02 -17.50 -12.51
C PRO A 111 13.48 -17.05 -12.43
N ASP A 112 13.75 -15.76 -12.27
CA ASP A 112 15.11 -15.23 -12.15
C ASP A 112 15.55 -15.14 -10.68
N GLY A 113 14.59 -15.22 -9.75
CA GLY A 113 14.80 -15.22 -8.31
C GLY A 113 15.35 -13.91 -7.74
N ASN A 114 15.19 -12.79 -8.44
CA ASN A 114 15.70 -11.46 -8.06
C ASN A 114 14.59 -10.39 -7.90
N GLY A 115 13.33 -10.77 -8.09
CA GLY A 115 12.14 -9.94 -8.05
C GLY A 115 11.70 -9.35 -9.39
N SER A 116 12.48 -9.50 -10.46
CA SER A 116 12.22 -8.81 -11.74
C SER A 116 11.69 -9.71 -12.86
N GLY A 117 11.82 -11.03 -12.75
CA GLY A 117 11.38 -11.96 -13.79
C GLY A 117 9.87 -12.23 -13.77
N GLY A 118 9.42 -12.99 -14.77
CA GLY A 118 8.01 -13.32 -14.94
C GLY A 118 7.75 -14.29 -16.10
N PRO A 119 6.48 -14.53 -16.44
CA PRO A 119 6.09 -15.56 -17.41
C PRO A 119 6.24 -15.11 -18.88
N GLY A 120 6.52 -13.82 -19.11
CA GLY A 120 6.63 -13.21 -20.43
C GLY A 120 5.41 -12.39 -20.85
N TYR A 121 4.43 -12.19 -19.97
CA TYR A 121 3.24 -11.36 -20.19
C TYR A 121 2.83 -10.62 -18.92
N ARG A 122 1.87 -9.70 -19.09
CA ARG A 122 1.17 -8.99 -18.01
C ARG A 122 -0.34 -9.01 -18.23
N PHE A 123 -1.11 -9.05 -17.15
CA PHE A 123 -2.58 -9.00 -17.17
C PHE A 123 -3.16 -8.13 -16.06
N ALA A 124 -4.43 -7.78 -16.21
CA ALA A 124 -5.17 -6.86 -15.35
C ALA A 124 -5.34 -7.37 -13.90
N ASP A 125 -5.63 -6.45 -12.97
CA ASP A 125 -6.02 -6.80 -11.60
C ASP A 125 -7.51 -7.17 -11.53
N GLU A 126 -7.87 -8.09 -10.62
CA GLU A 126 -9.26 -8.46 -10.31
C GLU A 126 -9.56 -8.05 -8.86
N ILE A 127 -9.84 -6.75 -8.64
CA ILE A 127 -10.10 -6.22 -7.31
C ILE A 127 -11.56 -6.46 -6.90
N VAL A 128 -11.74 -7.28 -5.87
CA VAL A 128 -13.04 -7.67 -5.32
C VAL A 128 -13.19 -7.09 -3.90
N PRO A 129 -14.19 -6.24 -3.62
CA PRO A 129 -14.31 -5.55 -2.33
C PRO A 129 -14.32 -6.48 -1.10
N GLU A 130 -14.86 -7.68 -1.24
CA GLU A 130 -14.98 -8.69 -0.19
C GLU A 130 -13.68 -9.46 0.08
N LEU A 131 -12.69 -9.39 -0.83
CA LEU A 131 -11.41 -10.07 -0.67
C LEU A 131 -10.37 -9.08 -0.11
N LYS A 132 -10.10 -9.20 1.19
CA LYS A 132 -9.22 -8.31 1.94
C LYS A 132 -7.99 -9.01 2.47
N HIS A 133 -6.94 -8.25 2.73
CA HIS A 133 -5.76 -8.69 3.47
C HIS A 133 -5.98 -8.54 4.98
N ASP A 134 -7.03 -9.17 5.49
CA ASP A 134 -7.51 -9.03 6.87
C ASP A 134 -6.88 -10.02 7.86
N SER A 135 -5.98 -10.88 7.39
CA SER A 135 -5.41 -11.97 8.17
C SER A 135 -4.13 -12.52 7.53
N GLY A 136 -3.39 -13.32 8.29
CA GLY A 136 -2.30 -14.13 7.75
C GLY A 136 -2.81 -15.22 6.80
N GLY A 137 -1.97 -15.62 5.86
CA GLY A 137 -2.26 -16.68 4.89
C GLY A 137 -3.06 -16.22 3.67
N VAL A 138 -3.21 -14.92 3.44
CA VAL A 138 -3.86 -14.39 2.23
C VAL A 138 -2.89 -14.52 1.05
N LEU A 139 -3.33 -15.18 -0.02
CA LEU A 139 -2.57 -15.39 -1.25
C LEU A 139 -2.96 -14.35 -2.30
N SER A 140 -1.99 -13.57 -2.74
CA SER A 140 -2.21 -12.43 -3.63
C SER A 140 -1.15 -12.32 -4.71
N MET A 141 -1.50 -11.72 -5.85
CA MET A 141 -0.55 -11.44 -6.93
C MET A 141 0.41 -10.32 -6.54
N ALA A 142 1.70 -10.55 -6.77
CA ALA A 142 2.67 -9.47 -6.73
C ALA A 142 2.65 -8.72 -8.07
N ASN A 143 2.58 -7.39 -8.02
CA ASN A 143 2.57 -6.52 -9.19
C ASN A 143 3.43 -5.27 -8.94
N ALA A 144 3.78 -4.56 -10.01
CA ALA A 144 4.54 -3.30 -10.00
C ALA A 144 3.64 -2.08 -10.20
N GLY A 145 2.34 -2.22 -9.94
CA GLY A 145 1.30 -1.25 -10.28
C GLY A 145 0.15 -1.88 -11.06
N VAL A 146 -0.87 -1.07 -11.36
CA VAL A 146 -2.12 -1.52 -11.97
C VAL A 146 -1.88 -2.28 -13.27
N GLY A 147 -2.47 -3.46 -13.39
CA GLY A 147 -2.45 -4.28 -14.60
C GLY A 147 -1.09 -4.89 -14.95
N THR A 148 -0.25 -5.10 -13.94
CA THR A 148 1.08 -5.69 -14.11
C THR A 148 1.24 -7.07 -13.47
N ASN A 149 0.13 -7.77 -13.25
CA ASN A 149 0.17 -9.15 -12.76
C ASN A 149 0.90 -10.07 -13.74
N GLY A 150 1.65 -11.04 -13.20
CA GLY A 150 2.40 -12.03 -13.97
C GLY A 150 2.37 -13.39 -13.31
N SER A 151 3.52 -13.94 -12.95
CA SER A 151 3.65 -15.23 -12.26
C SER A 151 3.96 -15.07 -10.77
N GLN A 152 4.37 -13.88 -10.34
CA GLN A 152 4.79 -13.63 -8.98
C GLN A 152 3.58 -13.52 -8.05
N PHE A 153 3.66 -14.16 -6.88
CA PHE A 153 2.63 -14.13 -5.85
C PHE A 153 3.29 -14.00 -4.48
N PHE A 154 2.52 -13.57 -3.49
CA PHE A 154 2.92 -13.57 -2.09
C PHE A 154 1.84 -14.16 -1.19
N ILE A 155 2.26 -14.66 -0.02
CA ILE A 155 1.39 -15.13 1.06
C ILE A 155 1.70 -14.29 2.30
N THR A 156 0.68 -13.68 2.91
CA THR A 156 0.85 -12.82 4.08
C THR A 156 1.18 -13.61 5.35
N HIS A 157 2.00 -13.05 6.24
CA HIS A 157 2.18 -13.56 7.60
C HIS A 157 1.09 -13.06 8.56
N LYS A 158 0.60 -11.83 8.33
CA LYS A 158 -0.38 -11.11 9.17
C LYS A 158 -1.37 -10.35 8.29
N ASP A 159 -2.30 -9.64 8.92
CA ASP A 159 -3.14 -8.65 8.24
C ASP A 159 -2.30 -7.52 7.64
N THR A 160 -2.62 -7.12 6.41
CA THR A 160 -1.90 -6.10 5.65
C THR A 160 -2.88 -5.21 4.87
N PRO A 161 -3.80 -4.50 5.55
CA PRO A 161 -4.91 -3.78 4.89
C PRO A 161 -4.45 -2.69 3.91
N TRP A 162 -3.21 -2.19 4.04
CA TRP A 162 -2.61 -1.23 3.11
C TRP A 162 -2.38 -1.81 1.69
N LEU A 163 -2.52 -3.12 1.50
CA LEU A 163 -2.48 -3.82 0.21
C LEU A 163 -3.85 -3.94 -0.46
N ASP A 164 -4.95 -3.65 0.26
CA ASP A 164 -6.30 -3.75 -0.28
C ASP A 164 -6.51 -2.81 -1.46
N GLY A 165 -7.15 -3.32 -2.52
CA GLY A 165 -7.37 -2.58 -3.76
C GLY A 165 -6.13 -2.40 -4.64
N LYS A 166 -4.96 -2.90 -4.22
CA LYS A 166 -3.69 -2.80 -4.98
C LYS A 166 -3.24 -4.14 -5.55
N HIS A 167 -3.58 -5.25 -4.88
CA HIS A 167 -3.19 -6.60 -5.27
C HIS A 167 -4.41 -7.50 -5.36
N THR A 168 -4.50 -8.30 -6.43
CA THR A 168 -5.54 -9.32 -6.58
C THR A 168 -5.35 -10.42 -5.53
N VAL A 169 -6.27 -10.51 -4.58
CA VAL A 169 -6.39 -11.65 -3.66
C VAL A 169 -7.06 -12.80 -4.41
N PHE A 170 -6.39 -13.94 -4.55
CA PHE A 170 -6.92 -15.06 -5.34
C PHE A 170 -6.94 -16.40 -4.57
N GLY A 171 -6.61 -16.38 -3.28
CA GLY A 171 -6.77 -17.53 -2.42
C GLY A 171 -6.43 -17.27 -0.97
N LYS A 172 -6.58 -18.31 -0.14
CA LYS A 172 -6.24 -18.28 1.28
C LYS A 172 -5.69 -19.63 1.74
N VAL A 173 -4.66 -19.60 2.59
CA VAL A 173 -4.10 -20.78 3.23
C VAL A 173 -5.15 -21.40 4.15
N ILE A 174 -5.41 -22.69 3.94
CA ILE A 174 -6.29 -23.50 4.79
C ILE A 174 -5.52 -24.52 5.64
N SER A 175 -4.26 -24.78 5.29
CA SER A 175 -3.35 -25.66 6.04
C SER A 175 -1.90 -25.33 5.73
N GLY A 176 -1.01 -25.46 6.70
CA GLY A 176 0.41 -25.18 6.54
C GLY A 176 0.79 -23.72 6.81
N MET A 177 0.03 -23.00 7.64
CA MET A 177 0.40 -21.64 8.05
C MET A 177 1.69 -21.61 8.89
N ASP A 178 1.94 -22.67 9.67
CA ASP A 178 3.22 -22.92 10.32
C ASP A 178 4.37 -23.05 9.31
N ILE A 179 4.12 -23.68 8.15
CA ILE A 179 5.08 -23.77 7.06
C ILE A 179 5.30 -22.40 6.41
N VAL A 180 4.24 -21.64 6.11
CA VAL A 180 4.35 -20.25 5.62
C VAL A 180 5.25 -19.42 6.53
N ASN A 181 5.08 -19.54 7.84
CA ASN A 181 5.89 -18.83 8.84
C ASN A 181 7.33 -19.35 8.98
N ALA A 182 7.62 -20.57 8.52
CA ALA A 182 8.94 -21.19 8.58
C ALA A 182 9.77 -21.03 7.29
N ILE A 183 9.16 -20.54 6.21
CA ILE A 183 9.85 -20.25 4.95
C ILE A 183 10.85 -19.11 5.16
N GLU A 184 12.06 -19.33 4.66
CA GLU A 184 13.17 -18.40 4.65
C GLU A 184 13.52 -18.00 3.20
N GLN A 185 14.25 -16.90 3.04
CA GLN A 185 14.68 -16.46 1.72
C GLN A 185 15.56 -17.53 1.05
N ASN A 186 15.29 -17.80 -0.23
CA ASN A 186 15.89 -18.86 -1.06
C ASN A 186 15.39 -20.29 -0.81
N ASP A 187 14.42 -20.50 0.08
CA ASP A 187 13.65 -21.75 0.06
C ASP A 187 12.96 -21.92 -1.30
N VAL A 188 12.65 -23.16 -1.66
CA VAL A 188 12.21 -23.53 -3.00
C VAL A 188 10.86 -24.23 -2.98
N ILE A 189 10.06 -23.90 -3.99
CA ILE A 189 8.88 -24.67 -4.38
C ILE A 189 9.37 -25.90 -5.14
N MET A 190 9.03 -27.08 -4.65
CA MET A 190 9.34 -28.36 -5.29
C MET A 190 8.25 -28.72 -6.31
N GLU A 191 6.99 -28.53 -5.95
CA GLU A 191 5.84 -28.86 -6.79
C GLU A 191 4.63 -28.01 -6.41
N VAL A 192 3.78 -27.68 -7.39
CA VAL A 192 2.44 -27.13 -7.16
C VAL A 192 1.41 -28.07 -7.77
N LYS A 193 0.63 -28.74 -6.93
CA LYS A 193 -0.42 -29.68 -7.37
C LYS A 193 -1.81 -29.07 -7.20
N ILE A 194 -2.60 -29.08 -8.28
CA ILE A 194 -3.96 -28.56 -8.27
C ILE A 194 -4.97 -29.68 -7.96
N ILE A 195 -5.86 -29.42 -7.00
CA ILE A 195 -6.94 -30.32 -6.60
C ILE A 195 -8.28 -29.65 -6.92
N ARG A 196 -9.12 -30.32 -7.70
CA ARG A 196 -10.45 -29.85 -8.08
C ARG A 196 -11.50 -30.74 -7.43
N ASN A 197 -12.27 -30.19 -6.48
CA ASN A 197 -13.33 -30.90 -5.77
C ASN A 197 -14.70 -30.29 -6.09
N GLY A 198 -15.70 -31.12 -6.41
CA GLY A 198 -17.02 -30.69 -6.87
C GLY A 198 -17.13 -30.49 -8.39
N ALA A 199 -18.36 -30.42 -8.89
CA ALA A 199 -18.64 -30.39 -10.33
C ALA A 199 -18.12 -29.10 -11.00
N ASP A 200 -18.33 -27.94 -10.38
CA ASP A 200 -17.95 -26.66 -10.96
C ASP A 200 -16.43 -26.47 -11.00
N ALA A 201 -15.73 -26.87 -9.93
CA ALA A 201 -14.28 -26.87 -9.88
C ALA A 201 -13.66 -27.76 -10.98
N LYS A 202 -14.27 -28.91 -11.29
CA LYS A 202 -13.81 -29.83 -12.35
C LYS A 202 -14.09 -29.29 -13.75
N LYS A 203 -15.11 -28.45 -13.93
CA LYS A 203 -15.44 -27.80 -15.20
C LYS A 203 -14.58 -26.57 -15.49
N PHE A 204 -13.87 -26.05 -14.48
CA PHE A 204 -13.03 -24.86 -14.64
C PHE A 204 -11.79 -25.17 -15.50
N ASP A 205 -11.84 -24.78 -16.77
CA ASP A 205 -10.73 -24.88 -17.71
C ASP A 205 -9.84 -23.64 -17.64
N ALA A 206 -8.78 -23.72 -16.83
CA ALA A 206 -7.85 -22.64 -16.62
C ALA A 206 -7.13 -22.19 -17.91
N ALA A 207 -6.74 -23.13 -18.78
CA ALA A 207 -6.05 -22.78 -20.02
C ALA A 207 -6.99 -22.01 -20.96
N LYS A 208 -8.24 -22.49 -21.11
CA LYS A 208 -9.25 -21.80 -21.91
C LYS A 208 -9.58 -20.41 -21.37
N VAL A 209 -9.89 -20.29 -20.07
CA VAL A 209 -10.23 -19.00 -19.44
C VAL A 209 -9.13 -17.96 -19.67
N PHE A 210 -7.86 -18.36 -19.50
CA PHE A 210 -6.74 -17.45 -19.67
C PHE A 210 -6.47 -17.10 -21.14
N ASN A 211 -6.62 -18.06 -22.06
CA ASN A 211 -6.50 -17.79 -23.50
C ASN A 211 -7.62 -16.86 -24.00
N ASP A 212 -8.85 -17.07 -23.53
CA ASP A 212 -10.00 -16.21 -23.85
C ASP A 212 -9.78 -14.78 -23.36
N TYR A 213 -9.17 -14.60 -22.18
CA TYR A 213 -8.78 -13.27 -21.69
C TYR A 213 -7.84 -12.56 -22.67
N PHE A 214 -6.77 -13.22 -23.12
CA PHE A 214 -5.84 -12.61 -24.08
C PHE A 214 -6.45 -12.37 -25.45
N ALA A 215 -7.36 -13.25 -25.90
CA ALA A 215 -8.09 -13.06 -27.15
C ALA A 215 -9.00 -11.82 -27.13
N ASN A 216 -9.48 -11.42 -25.95
CA ASN A 216 -10.38 -10.29 -25.76
C ASN A 216 -9.75 -9.11 -25.00
N LYS A 217 -8.41 -9.09 -24.90
CA LYS A 217 -7.68 -8.15 -24.02
C LYS A 217 -8.03 -6.69 -24.32
N ASP A 218 -8.09 -6.31 -25.58
CA ASP A 218 -8.40 -4.93 -25.99
C ASP A 218 -9.80 -4.49 -25.57
N GLU A 219 -10.79 -5.39 -25.66
CA GLU A 219 -12.15 -5.10 -25.19
C GLU A 219 -12.22 -4.99 -23.67
N ILE A 220 -11.48 -5.83 -22.96
CA ILE A 220 -11.39 -5.80 -21.50
C ILE A 220 -10.73 -4.50 -21.03
N GLU A 221 -9.61 -4.11 -21.64
CA GLU A 221 -8.92 -2.85 -21.35
C GLU A 221 -9.84 -1.65 -21.63
N LYS A 222 -10.55 -1.64 -22.76
CA LYS A 222 -11.53 -0.59 -23.07
C LYS A 222 -12.65 -0.50 -22.02
N LYS A 223 -13.19 -1.65 -21.57
CA LYS A 223 -14.21 -1.69 -20.51
C LYS A 223 -13.66 -1.20 -19.18
N GLN A 224 -12.43 -1.58 -18.82
CA GLN A 224 -11.76 -1.13 -17.60
C GLN A 224 -11.53 0.38 -17.61
N LEU A 225 -11.01 0.93 -18.72
CA LEU A 225 -10.82 2.37 -18.88
C LEU A 225 -12.15 3.13 -18.82
N ALA A 226 -13.22 2.59 -19.41
CA ALA A 226 -14.55 3.18 -19.32
C ALA A 226 -15.07 3.17 -17.87
N ALA A 227 -14.92 2.07 -17.15
CA ALA A 227 -15.33 1.95 -15.76
C ALA A 227 -14.51 2.87 -14.83
N GLU A 228 -13.21 3.01 -15.06
CA GLU A 228 -12.35 3.93 -14.30
C GLU A 228 -12.72 5.39 -14.59
N ALA A 229 -12.98 5.74 -15.85
CA ALA A 229 -13.44 7.07 -16.23
C ALA A 229 -14.81 7.39 -15.60
N GLU A 230 -15.73 6.43 -15.58
CA GLU A 230 -17.03 6.56 -14.91
C GLU A 230 -16.85 6.75 -13.40
N LYS A 231 -16.03 5.94 -12.74
CA LYS A 231 -15.71 6.08 -11.32
C LYS A 231 -15.10 7.44 -11.00
N LYS A 232 -14.17 7.91 -11.82
CA LYS A 232 -13.57 9.26 -11.68
C LYS A 232 -14.61 10.36 -11.85
N ARG A 233 -15.52 10.24 -12.82
CA ARG A 233 -16.62 11.18 -13.03
C ARG A 233 -17.60 11.18 -11.85
N ALA A 234 -17.93 10.01 -11.31
CA ALA A 234 -18.79 9.88 -10.15
C ALA A 234 -18.17 10.55 -8.91
N LEU A 235 -16.88 10.30 -8.66
CA LEU A 235 -16.15 10.94 -7.56
C LEU A 235 -16.07 12.46 -7.71
N GLU A 236 -15.80 12.94 -8.93
CA GLU A 236 -15.76 14.38 -9.21
C GLU A 236 -17.13 15.02 -9.00
N ALA A 237 -18.22 14.36 -9.42
CA ALA A 237 -19.58 14.82 -9.20
C ALA A 237 -19.98 14.81 -7.71
N GLU A 238 -19.54 13.81 -6.94
CA GLU A 238 -19.77 13.71 -5.49
C GLU A 238 -19.19 14.92 -4.74
N TYR A 239 -17.96 15.34 -5.09
CA TYR A 239 -17.28 16.45 -4.42
C TYR A 239 -17.44 17.82 -5.12
N ALA A 240 -18.06 17.88 -6.30
CA ALA A 240 -18.30 19.14 -7.00
C ALA A 240 -19.02 20.20 -6.13
N PRO A 241 -20.05 19.86 -5.32
CA PRO A 241 -20.72 20.85 -4.47
C PRO A 241 -19.80 21.47 -3.41
N VAL A 242 -18.94 20.66 -2.76
CA VAL A 242 -18.03 21.17 -1.73
C VAL A 242 -16.93 22.05 -2.34
N LYS A 243 -16.42 21.69 -3.52
CA LYS A 243 -15.45 22.51 -4.26
C LYS A 243 -16.06 23.83 -4.70
N ALA A 244 -17.26 23.82 -5.29
CA ALA A 244 -17.96 25.03 -5.72
C ALA A 244 -18.24 25.97 -4.54
N LYS A 245 -18.63 25.43 -3.38
CA LYS A 245 -18.78 26.21 -2.14
C LYS A 245 -17.46 26.87 -1.73
N LYS A 246 -16.34 26.14 -1.77
CA LYS A 246 -15.03 26.70 -1.45
C LYS A 246 -14.58 27.79 -2.42
N VAL A 247 -14.82 27.63 -3.72
CA VAL A 247 -14.53 28.67 -4.71
C VAL A 247 -15.27 29.97 -4.37
N ALA A 248 -16.56 29.88 -4.03
CA ALA A 248 -17.34 31.04 -3.64
C ALA A 248 -16.84 31.70 -2.34
N GLU A 249 -16.53 30.89 -1.31
CA GLU A 249 -15.94 31.36 -0.05
C GLU A 249 -14.60 32.08 -0.27
N PHE A 250 -13.73 31.49 -1.08
CA PHE A 250 -12.42 32.06 -1.43
C PHE A 250 -12.53 33.34 -2.22
N ALA A 251 -13.43 33.42 -3.20
CA ALA A 251 -13.67 34.65 -3.95
C ALA A 251 -14.12 35.80 -3.02
N ALA A 252 -15.05 35.52 -2.11
CA ALA A 252 -15.53 36.50 -1.14
C ALA A 252 -14.42 36.97 -0.17
N MET A 253 -13.62 36.03 0.35
CA MET A 253 -12.49 36.37 1.23
C MET A 253 -11.40 37.15 0.49
N LYS A 254 -11.04 36.75 -0.74
CA LYS A 254 -9.99 37.40 -1.54
C LYS A 254 -10.34 38.85 -1.86
N ALA A 255 -11.63 39.16 -2.05
CA ALA A 255 -12.11 40.51 -2.32
C ALA A 255 -11.86 41.50 -1.16
N THR A 256 -11.73 41.02 0.07
CA THR A 256 -11.49 41.83 1.28
C THR A 256 -10.11 41.58 1.90
N ALA A 257 -9.28 40.74 1.25
CA ALA A 257 -7.98 40.36 1.75
C ALA A 257 -6.99 41.52 1.68
N LYS A 258 -6.11 41.60 2.68
CA LYS A 258 -4.97 42.50 2.68
C LYS A 258 -3.91 41.94 1.74
N LYS A 259 -3.21 42.82 1.01
CA LYS A 259 -2.11 42.45 0.12
C LYS A 259 -0.79 42.99 0.65
N THR A 260 0.24 42.16 0.67
CA THR A 260 1.61 42.54 1.05
C THR A 260 2.41 42.97 -0.17
N GLU A 261 3.61 43.52 0.04
CA GLU A 261 4.50 43.95 -1.04
C GLU A 261 4.97 42.79 -1.93
N SER A 262 5.15 41.60 -1.37
CA SER A 262 5.55 40.39 -2.12
C SER A 262 4.45 39.90 -3.07
N GLY A 263 3.21 40.35 -2.85
CA GLY A 263 2.03 39.92 -3.60
C GLY A 263 1.18 38.88 -2.88
N LEU A 264 1.58 38.40 -1.70
CA LEU A 264 0.73 37.56 -0.85
C LEU A 264 -0.55 38.33 -0.50
N GLN A 265 -1.70 37.68 -0.64
CA GLN A 265 -2.95 38.20 -0.06
C GLN A 265 -3.38 37.35 1.12
N TYR A 266 -3.88 37.96 2.18
CA TYR A 266 -4.34 37.24 3.36
C TYR A 266 -5.57 37.86 4.01
N ALA A 267 -6.37 37.02 4.66
CA ALA A 267 -7.50 37.41 5.49
C ALA A 267 -7.43 36.69 6.84
N ILE A 268 -7.48 37.41 7.96
CA ILE A 268 -7.62 36.80 9.28
C ILE A 268 -9.11 36.47 9.46
N THR A 269 -9.46 35.20 9.39
CA THR A 269 -10.83 34.69 9.46
C THR A 269 -11.32 34.49 10.89
N HIS A 270 -10.38 34.31 11.83
CA HIS A 270 -10.64 34.34 13.26
C HIS A 270 -9.45 34.96 13.97
N LYS A 271 -9.70 35.92 14.86
CA LYS A 271 -8.65 36.56 15.66
C LYS A 271 -8.53 35.85 17.01
N GLY A 272 -7.37 35.26 17.26
CA GLY A 272 -7.02 34.64 18.53
C GLY A 272 -6.67 35.69 19.59
N THR A 273 -6.65 35.23 20.85
CA THR A 273 -6.30 36.03 22.02
C THR A 273 -4.83 35.88 22.44
N GLY A 274 -4.11 34.92 21.83
CA GLY A 274 -2.73 34.63 22.17
C GLY A 274 -1.76 35.66 21.59
N ALA A 275 -0.58 35.76 22.20
CA ALA A 275 0.46 36.67 21.72
C ALA A 275 1.00 36.24 20.36
N LYS A 276 1.60 37.17 19.62
CA LYS A 276 2.32 36.84 18.40
C LYS A 276 3.63 36.12 18.75
N PRO A 277 3.88 34.91 18.25
CA PRO A 277 5.14 34.22 18.50
C PRO A 277 6.31 34.97 17.86
N THR A 278 7.39 35.10 18.61
CA THR A 278 8.65 35.71 18.16
C THR A 278 9.82 34.73 18.16
N SER A 279 9.68 33.60 18.85
CA SER A 279 10.65 32.50 18.89
C SER A 279 9.98 31.20 19.33
N GLY A 280 10.66 30.08 19.09
CA GLY A 280 10.23 28.76 19.56
C GLY A 280 9.35 28.00 18.58
N THR A 281 8.94 26.80 19.01
CA THR A 281 8.08 25.91 18.23
C THR A 281 6.63 26.37 18.31
N VAL A 282 6.01 26.49 17.15
CA VAL A 282 4.57 26.71 16.95
C VAL A 282 3.97 25.46 16.29
N TYR A 283 2.66 25.28 16.41
CA TYR A 283 1.95 24.17 15.77
C TYR A 283 0.99 24.73 14.72
N VAL A 284 1.11 24.24 13.49
CA VAL A 284 0.40 24.80 12.34
C VAL A 284 -0.61 23.78 11.82
N GLY A 285 -1.89 24.05 12.05
CA GLY A 285 -2.98 23.37 11.37
C GLY A 285 -3.19 23.98 9.99
N TYR A 286 -3.41 23.18 8.96
CA TYR A 286 -3.61 23.70 7.60
C TYR A 286 -4.56 22.86 6.76
N ALA A 287 -5.18 23.51 5.78
CA ALA A 287 -5.80 22.89 4.62
C ALA A 287 -5.41 23.68 3.36
N GLY A 288 -4.86 22.98 2.37
CA GLY A 288 -4.33 23.55 1.14
C GLY A 288 -5.21 23.21 -0.07
N TYR A 289 -5.55 24.23 -0.85
CA TYR A 289 -6.47 24.15 -1.98
C TYR A 289 -5.91 24.80 -3.25
N LEU A 290 -6.39 24.32 -4.40
CA LEU A 290 -6.25 25.00 -5.69
C LEU A 290 -7.38 26.03 -5.88
N GLU A 291 -7.23 26.94 -6.85
CA GLU A 291 -8.25 27.97 -7.14
C GLU A 291 -9.59 27.39 -7.66
N ASP A 292 -9.60 26.12 -8.11
CA ASP A 292 -10.82 25.39 -8.48
C ASP A 292 -11.58 24.80 -7.26
N GLY A 293 -11.07 25.04 -6.04
CA GLY A 293 -11.64 24.52 -4.79
C GLY A 293 -11.20 23.10 -4.45
N SER A 294 -10.38 22.45 -5.28
CA SER A 294 -9.85 21.12 -4.99
C SER A 294 -8.86 21.16 -3.82
N LEU A 295 -9.07 20.33 -2.81
CA LEU A 295 -8.12 20.11 -1.71
C LEU A 295 -6.92 19.28 -2.20
N PHE A 296 -5.70 19.77 -2.02
CA PHE A 296 -4.49 19.00 -2.32
C PHE A 296 -3.87 18.34 -1.08
N ASP A 297 -4.00 18.95 0.10
CA ASP A 297 -3.52 18.37 1.36
C ASP A 297 -4.17 19.04 2.58
N SER A 298 -4.23 18.35 3.72
CA SER A 298 -4.74 18.89 4.97
C SER A 298 -4.17 18.16 6.18
N SER A 299 -3.94 18.90 7.27
CA SER A 299 -3.64 18.34 8.58
C SER A 299 -4.89 17.90 9.35
N ASN A 300 -6.08 17.96 8.75
CA ASN A 300 -7.36 17.69 9.41
C ASN A 300 -8.13 16.57 8.70
N ALA A 301 -8.40 15.48 9.42
CA ALA A 301 -9.07 14.30 8.90
C ALA A 301 -10.49 14.59 8.39
N GLU A 302 -11.27 15.42 9.07
CA GLU A 302 -12.64 15.75 8.68
C GLU A 302 -12.69 16.59 7.41
N ILE A 303 -11.73 17.52 7.25
CA ILE A 303 -11.57 18.24 5.98
C ILE A 303 -11.18 17.24 4.88
N SER A 304 -10.22 16.35 5.12
CA SER A 304 -9.85 15.35 4.12
C SER A 304 -11.02 14.42 3.74
N LYS A 305 -11.87 14.02 4.69
CA LYS A 305 -13.07 13.21 4.42
C LYS A 305 -14.06 13.97 3.54
N ALA A 306 -14.31 15.25 3.85
CA ALA A 306 -15.24 16.09 3.11
C ALA A 306 -14.86 16.30 1.63
N PHE A 307 -13.58 16.12 1.27
CA PHE A 307 -13.06 16.28 -0.09
C PHE A 307 -12.60 14.96 -0.74
N GLY A 308 -12.88 13.80 -0.12
CA GLY A 308 -12.44 12.50 -0.64
C GLY A 308 -10.93 12.31 -0.68
N LYS A 309 -10.19 13.00 0.20
CA LYS A 309 -8.73 12.96 0.35
C LYS A 309 -8.28 12.28 1.66
N TYR A 310 -9.20 11.65 2.37
CA TYR A 310 -8.89 10.94 3.60
C TYR A 310 -8.16 9.63 3.32
N ASP A 311 -7.09 9.38 4.07
CA ASP A 311 -6.26 8.18 4.02
C ASP A 311 -6.22 7.56 5.43
N ALA A 312 -6.84 6.40 5.57
CA ALA A 312 -6.91 5.67 6.84
C ALA A 312 -5.51 5.26 7.35
N ASN A 313 -4.54 5.00 6.47
CA ASN A 313 -3.18 4.66 6.89
C ASN A 313 -2.48 5.89 7.48
N ARG A 314 -2.70 7.06 6.90
CA ARG A 314 -2.22 8.33 7.44
C ARG A 314 -2.81 8.59 8.82
N GLU A 315 -4.11 8.35 9.00
CA GLU A 315 -4.75 8.50 10.32
C GLU A 315 -4.17 7.52 11.35
N ALA A 316 -4.02 6.24 10.98
CA ALA A 316 -3.41 5.23 11.85
C ALA A 316 -1.97 5.56 12.27
N GLN A 317 -1.26 6.37 11.47
CA GLN A 317 0.08 6.87 11.75
C GLN A 317 0.09 8.24 12.47
N GLY A 318 -1.08 8.77 12.86
CA GLY A 318 -1.19 10.08 13.52
C GLY A 318 -0.95 11.27 12.58
N GLY A 319 -1.08 11.09 11.26
CA GLY A 319 -0.70 12.09 10.26
C GLY A 319 -1.71 13.22 10.02
N TYR A 320 -2.86 13.22 10.71
CA TYR A 320 -3.84 14.31 10.69
C TYR A 320 -3.74 15.16 11.95
N GLN A 321 -2.59 15.82 12.12
CA GLN A 321 -2.29 16.67 13.27
C GLN A 321 -1.54 17.94 12.82
N PRO A 322 -1.70 19.08 13.52
CA PRO A 322 -0.87 20.27 13.30
C PRO A 322 0.62 19.92 13.35
N PHE A 323 1.39 20.37 12.37
CA PHE A 323 2.82 20.07 12.33
C PHE A 323 3.61 21.09 13.17
N PRO A 324 4.67 20.67 13.88
CA PRO A 324 5.55 21.58 14.60
C PRO A 324 6.45 22.35 13.63
N PHE A 325 6.62 23.64 13.88
CA PHE A 325 7.51 24.51 13.10
C PHE A 325 8.22 25.50 14.02
N ASP A 326 9.52 25.73 13.83
CA ASP A 326 10.24 26.80 14.52
C ASP A 326 9.96 28.14 13.81
N ILE A 327 9.28 29.08 14.49
CA ILE A 327 8.85 30.35 13.89
C ILE A 327 10.03 31.22 13.41
N THR A 328 11.25 30.95 13.90
CA THR A 328 12.48 31.66 13.49
C THR A 328 13.09 31.07 12.22
N ASN A 329 12.68 29.87 11.81
CA ASN A 329 13.19 29.19 10.64
C ASN A 329 12.70 29.88 9.35
N LYS A 330 13.64 30.15 8.44
CA LYS A 330 13.38 30.79 7.14
C LYS A 330 13.33 29.80 5.97
N GLY A 331 13.51 28.50 6.22
CA GLY A 331 13.50 27.45 5.21
C GLY A 331 12.48 26.36 5.51
N GLY A 332 12.37 25.40 4.59
CA GLY A 332 11.52 24.21 4.75
C GLY A 332 10.05 24.39 4.36
N LEU A 333 9.56 25.62 4.25
CA LEU A 333 8.22 25.95 3.73
C LEU A 333 8.32 26.94 2.57
N ILE A 334 7.29 27.00 1.73
CA ILE A 334 7.23 27.94 0.60
C ILE A 334 7.18 29.41 1.09
N PRO A 335 7.75 30.36 0.33
CA PRO A 335 7.90 31.75 0.78
C PRO A 335 6.59 32.41 1.24
N GLY A 336 5.51 32.26 0.47
CA GLY A 336 4.23 32.88 0.81
C GLY A 336 3.58 32.30 2.07
N PHE A 337 3.82 31.03 2.37
CA PHE A 337 3.32 30.41 3.60
C PHE A 337 4.12 30.89 4.81
N LEU A 338 5.46 30.96 4.69
CA LEU A 338 6.34 31.52 5.73
C LEU A 338 5.98 32.98 6.04
N GLU A 339 5.73 33.78 5.01
CA GLU A 339 5.29 35.15 5.17
C GLU A 339 3.94 35.21 5.89
N GLY A 340 2.96 34.40 5.46
CA GLY A 340 1.64 34.34 6.05
C GLY A 340 1.64 33.99 7.54
N ILE A 341 2.34 32.92 7.96
CA ILE A 341 2.40 32.52 9.38
C ILE A 341 3.05 33.61 10.24
N ASN A 342 4.02 34.36 9.70
CA ASN A 342 4.66 35.47 10.39
C ASN A 342 3.75 36.70 10.54
N LEU A 343 2.53 36.69 9.99
CA LEU A 343 1.52 37.72 10.21
C LEU A 343 0.52 37.35 11.31
N MET A 344 0.52 36.10 11.77
CA MET A 344 -0.47 35.55 12.70
C MET A 344 -0.03 35.65 14.16
N SER A 345 -1.01 35.60 15.06
CA SER A 345 -0.85 35.41 16.51
C SER A 345 -1.41 34.05 16.93
N PHE A 346 -1.06 33.56 18.12
CA PHE A 346 -1.61 32.30 18.60
C PHE A 346 -3.14 32.34 18.72
N GLY A 347 -3.78 31.27 18.23
CA GLY A 347 -5.23 31.15 18.10
C GLY A 347 -5.82 31.79 16.85
N ASP A 348 -5.03 32.52 16.05
CA ASP A 348 -5.52 33.06 14.78
C ASP A 348 -5.87 31.92 13.81
N LYS A 349 -6.93 32.14 13.03
CA LYS A 349 -7.16 31.45 11.76
C LYS A 349 -7.05 32.44 10.62
N ALA A 350 -6.40 32.04 9.55
CA ALA A 350 -6.17 32.90 8.40
C ALA A 350 -6.31 32.13 7.09
N THR A 351 -6.68 32.84 6.04
CA THR A 351 -6.64 32.34 4.66
C THR A 351 -5.56 33.10 3.90
N PHE A 352 -4.64 32.36 3.29
CA PHE A 352 -3.55 32.88 2.46
C PHE A 352 -3.83 32.55 1.00
N PHE A 353 -3.81 33.57 0.14
CA PHE A 353 -3.83 33.42 -1.31
C PHE A 353 -2.43 33.66 -1.84
N ILE A 354 -1.75 32.57 -2.17
CA ILE A 354 -0.33 32.56 -2.49
C ILE A 354 -0.20 32.49 -4.01
N PRO A 355 0.31 33.56 -4.67
CA PRO A 355 0.59 33.52 -6.10
C PRO A 355 1.72 32.51 -6.39
N SER A 356 1.73 31.96 -7.59
CA SER A 356 2.62 30.85 -7.95
C SER A 356 4.10 31.10 -7.67
N ASN A 357 4.58 32.33 -7.85
CA ASN A 357 5.97 32.76 -7.57
C ASN A 357 6.34 32.73 -6.07
N LEU A 358 5.35 32.81 -5.18
CA LEU A 358 5.52 32.63 -3.73
C LEU A 358 5.17 31.21 -3.26
N GLY A 359 4.66 30.38 -4.17
CA GLY A 359 4.32 28.97 -3.95
C GLY A 359 5.36 28.04 -4.56
N TYR A 360 4.89 27.13 -5.43
CA TYR A 360 5.73 26.10 -6.06
C TYR A 360 6.25 26.47 -7.46
N GLY A 361 5.89 27.66 -7.97
CA GLY A 361 6.35 28.20 -9.25
C GLY A 361 6.15 27.26 -10.44
N GLU A 362 7.03 27.38 -11.43
CA GLU A 362 7.01 26.57 -12.66
C GLU A 362 7.20 25.07 -12.41
N ARG A 363 7.74 24.68 -11.25
CA ARG A 363 7.96 23.27 -10.93
C ARG A 363 6.67 22.57 -10.49
N GLY A 364 5.77 23.28 -9.81
CA GLY A 364 4.65 22.65 -9.11
C GLY A 364 5.13 21.71 -7.99
N ALA A 365 4.25 20.83 -7.53
CA ALA A 365 4.56 19.81 -6.52
C ALA A 365 4.00 18.45 -6.94
N GLY A 366 4.88 17.61 -7.50
CA GLY A 366 4.54 16.24 -7.91
C GLY A 366 3.29 16.19 -8.80
N ASN A 367 2.37 15.28 -8.47
CA ASN A 367 1.08 15.14 -9.15
C ASN A 367 -0.08 15.84 -8.42
N VAL A 368 0.22 16.67 -7.40
CA VAL A 368 -0.81 17.29 -6.54
C VAL A 368 -1.01 18.77 -6.81
N ILE A 369 0.05 19.50 -7.17
CA ILE A 369 -0.01 20.93 -7.51
C ILE A 369 0.60 21.12 -8.89
N PRO A 370 -0.20 21.48 -9.92
CA PRO A 370 0.32 21.74 -11.26
C PRO A 370 1.33 22.90 -11.28
N PRO A 371 2.27 22.90 -12.24
CA PRO A 371 3.13 24.05 -12.55
C PRO A 371 2.36 25.37 -12.61
N ASN A 372 2.97 26.44 -12.08
CA ASN A 372 2.45 27.80 -12.10
C ASN A 372 1.08 28.00 -11.44
N SER A 373 0.64 27.06 -10.61
CA SER A 373 -0.62 27.20 -9.87
C SER A 373 -0.49 28.25 -8.77
N ASN A 374 -1.48 29.13 -8.68
CA ASN A 374 -1.77 29.82 -7.42
C ASN A 374 -2.40 28.82 -6.46
N ILE A 375 -2.14 29.00 -5.18
CA ILE A 375 -2.63 28.09 -4.14
C ILE A 375 -3.21 28.88 -2.98
N ILE A 376 -4.12 28.24 -2.26
CA ILE A 376 -4.84 28.84 -1.15
C ILE A 376 -4.61 27.97 0.07
N PHE A 377 -4.24 28.57 1.21
CA PHE A 377 -4.13 27.87 2.48
C PHE A 377 -5.06 28.47 3.52
N GLU A 378 -5.89 27.64 4.13
CA GLU A 378 -6.52 27.95 5.41
C GLU A 378 -5.60 27.44 6.52
N VAL A 379 -5.23 28.31 7.45
CA VAL A 379 -4.19 28.05 8.46
C VAL A 379 -4.71 28.41 9.85
N GLU A 380 -4.34 27.60 10.84
CA GLU A 380 -4.57 27.83 12.26
C GLU A 380 -3.23 27.75 13.01
N LEU A 381 -2.90 28.78 13.80
CA LEU A 381 -1.65 28.84 14.54
C LEU A 381 -1.87 28.54 16.03
N LEU A 382 -1.19 27.53 16.56
CA LEU A 382 -1.42 26.99 17.90
C LEU A 382 -0.13 26.96 18.73
N GLU A 383 -0.29 27.10 20.05
CA GLU A 383 0.81 26.98 21.03
C GLU A 383 1.21 25.53 21.29
N ALA A 384 0.27 24.59 21.12
CA ALA A 384 0.44 23.17 21.34
C ALA A 384 -0.35 22.35 20.30
N PRO A 385 -0.09 21.04 20.12
CA PRO A 385 -0.93 20.17 19.31
C PRO A 385 -2.37 20.17 19.82
N LYS A 386 -3.35 19.87 18.95
CA LYS A 386 -4.70 19.54 19.41
C LYS A 386 -4.65 18.19 20.11
N GLN A 387 -5.17 18.13 21.33
CA GLN A 387 -5.33 16.87 22.08
C GLN A 387 -6.43 16.00 21.48
#